data_AF-A0A832RY19-F1
#
_entry.id   AF-A0A832RY19-F1
#
_cell.length_a   1.000
_cell.length_b   1.000
_cell.length_c   1.000
_cell.angle_alpha   90.00
_cell.angle_beta   90.00
_cell.angle_gamma   90.00
#
_symmetry.space_group_name_H-M   'P 1'
#
loop_
_entity.id
_entity.type
_entity.pdbx_description
1 polymer ?
#
loop_
_entity_poly.entity_id
_entity_poly.type
_entity_poly.pdbx_seq_one_letter_code
_entity_poly.pdbx_strand_id
1 'polypeptide(L)' 'MELREYVENANKEQLEALATFAKWLSEKQPKLCTCSVKCYESCQLVKEMMEAFQLASERLNGAQ' A
#
# COMPACT_ATOMS: atom_id res chain seq x y z
N MET A 1 -15.79 -2.34 2.84
CA MET A 1 -14.80 -1.38 3.31
C MET A 1 -13.64 -1.48 2.36
N GLU A 2 -13.49 -0.46 1.53
CA GLU A 2 -12.41 -0.40 0.55
C GLU A 2 -11.08 -0.23 1.28
N LEU A 3 -9.97 -0.72 0.71
CA LEU A 3 -8.66 -0.64 1.35
C LEU A 3 -8.29 0.81 1.70
N ARG A 4 -8.65 1.77 0.83
CA ARG A 4 -8.46 3.19 1.07
C ARG A 4 -9.23 3.69 2.31
N GLU A 5 -10.51 3.33 2.46
CA GLU A 5 -11.33 3.73 3.61
C GLU A 5 -10.75 3.18 4.92
N TYR A 6 -10.20 1.96 4.90
CA TYR A 6 -9.46 1.41 6.03
C TYR A 6 -8.25 2.28 6.37
N VAL A 7 -7.43 2.64 5.37
CA VAL A 7 -6.25 3.49 5.58
C VAL A 7 -6.62 4.88 6.07
N GLU A 8 -7.72 5.48 5.62
CA GLU A 8 -8.18 6.81 6.08
C GLU A 8 -8.54 6.82 7.58
N ASN A 9 -9.08 5.70 8.09
CA ASN A 9 -9.52 5.57 9.48
C ASN A 9 -8.51 4.85 10.38
N ALA A 10 -7.40 4.36 9.83
CA ALA A 10 -6.39 3.61 10.56
C ALA A 10 -5.74 4.46 11.67
N ASN A 11 -5.45 3.83 12.80
CA ASN A 11 -4.63 4.39 13.87
C ASN A 11 -3.13 4.26 13.54
N LYS A 12 -2.27 4.84 14.39
CA LYS A 12 -0.82 4.84 14.16
C LYS A 12 -0.21 3.44 14.01
N GLU A 13 -0.57 2.50 14.88
CA GLU A 13 -0.05 1.12 14.85
C GLU A 13 -0.46 0.40 13.55
N GLN A 14 -1.71 0.58 13.13
CA GLN A 14 -2.22 0.04 11.87
C GLN A 14 -1.50 0.64 10.65
N LEU A 15 -1.21 1.94 10.69
CA LEU A 15 -0.44 2.61 9.64
C LEU A 15 1.01 2.10 9.60
N GLU A 16 1.68 1.94 10.74
CA GLU A 16 3.04 1.39 10.83
C GLU A 16 3.13 -0.04 10.29
N ALA A 17 2.11 -0.86 10.55
CA ALA A 17 2.00 -2.22 10.01
C ALA A 17 1.87 -2.19 8.47
N LEU A 18 1.04 -1.30 7.93
CA LEU A 18 0.90 -1.10 6.48
C LEU A 18 2.20 -0.63 5.83
N ALA A 19 2.92 0.31 6.43
CA ALA A 19 4.21 0.77 5.93
C ALA A 19 5.28 -0.34 5.95
N THR A 20 5.31 -1.15 7.01
CA THR A 20 6.19 -2.32 7.11
C THR A 20 5.90 -3.33 6.00
N PHE A 21 4.62 -3.62 5.76
CA PHE A 21 4.20 -4.52 4.70
C PHE A 21 4.55 -3.97 3.30
N ALA A 22 4.28 -2.68 3.06
CA ALA A 22 4.64 -2.02 1.80
C ALA A 22 6.15 -2.08 1.53
N LYS A 23 6.98 -1.84 2.55
CA LYS A 23 8.44 -1.96 2.45
C LYS A 23 8.86 -3.38 2.09
N TRP A 24 8.31 -4.38 2.78
CA TRP A 24 8.60 -5.79 2.50
C TRP A 24 8.23 -6.17 1.06
N LEU A 25 7.07 -5.72 0.56
CA LEU A 25 6.64 -5.97 -0.82
C LEU A 25 7.60 -5.34 -1.84
N SER A 26 8.04 -4.10 -1.60
CA SER A 26 8.99 -3.42 -2.48
C SER A 26 10.36 -4.14 -2.53
N GLU A 27 10.85 -4.62 -1.38
CA GLU A 27 12.13 -5.34 -1.28
C GLU A 27 12.08 -6.73 -1.90
N LYS A 28 10.98 -7.47 -1.69
CA LYS A 28 10.86 -8.84 -2.18
C LYS A 28 10.40 -8.93 -3.62
N GLN A 29 9.80 -7.85 -4.15
CA GLN A 29 9.11 -7.82 -5.44
C GLN A 29 8.40 -9.16 -5.72
N PRO A 30 7.56 -9.64 -4.77
CA PRO A 30 6.95 -10.94 -4.94
C PRO A 30 6.17 -10.91 -6.24
N LYS A 31 6.19 -12.02 -6.98
CA LYS A 31 5.35 -12.18 -8.18
C LYS A 31 3.89 -12.28 -7.73
N LEU A 32 3.30 -11.14 -7.39
CA LEU A 32 1.93 -10.99 -6.90
C LEU A 32 0.92 -11.25 -8.01
N CYS A 33 1.36 -11.16 -9.27
CA CYS A 33 0.57 -11.48 -10.43
C CYS A 33 1.43 -12.24 -11.44
N THR A 34 0.76 -13.00 -12.31
CA THR A 34 1.29 -13.42 -13.62
C THR A 34 1.57 -12.23 -14.54
N CYS A 35 1.29 -11.00 -14.11
CA CYS A 35 1.52 -9.77 -14.84
C CYS A 35 3.01 -9.43 -14.92
N SER A 36 3.45 -9.07 -16.12
CA SER A 36 4.78 -8.55 -16.40
C SER A 36 5.10 -7.29 -15.60
N VAL A 37 6.38 -6.93 -15.60
CA VAL A 37 6.91 -5.63 -15.14
C VAL A 37 5.93 -4.52 -15.55
N LYS A 38 5.48 -3.68 -14.59
CA LYS A 38 4.38 -2.69 -14.69
C LYS A 38 2.95 -3.19 -14.36
N CYS A 39 2.83 -4.16 -13.47
CA CYS A 39 1.52 -4.63 -12.97
C CYS A 39 0.64 -3.48 -12.39
N TYR A 40 1.23 -2.44 -11.81
CA TYR A 40 0.50 -1.27 -11.31
C TYR A 40 -0.24 -0.45 -12.40
N GLU A 41 0.15 -0.57 -13.67
CA GLU A 41 -0.51 0.14 -14.78
C GLU A 41 -1.72 -0.65 -15.34
N SER A 42 -1.75 -1.97 -15.14
CA SER A 42 -2.71 -2.88 -15.79
C SER A 42 -3.57 -3.69 -14.81
N CYS A 43 -3.14 -3.82 -13.56
CA CYS A 43 -3.88 -4.52 -12.50
C CYS A 43 -4.46 -3.50 -11.52
N GLN A 44 -5.77 -3.34 -11.57
CA GLN A 44 -6.53 -2.42 -10.70
C GLN A 44 -6.28 -2.70 -9.22
N LEU A 45 -6.19 -3.97 -8.82
CA LEU A 45 -5.90 -4.36 -7.43
C LEU A 45 -4.52 -3.87 -6.97
N VAL A 46 -3.49 -4.00 -7.81
CA VAL A 46 -2.14 -3.53 -7.48
C VAL A 46 -2.10 -2.01 -7.40
N LYS A 47 -2.82 -1.33 -8.29
CA LYS A 47 -2.94 0.13 -8.27
C LYS A 47 -3.57 0.62 -6.95
N GLU A 48 -4.73 0.08 -6.58
CA GLU A 48 -5.43 0.44 -5.33
C GLU A 48 -4.57 0.14 -4.09
N MET A 49 -3.83 -0.97 -4.11
CA MET A 49 -2.90 -1.32 -3.04
C MET A 49 -1.74 -0.31 -2.93
N MET A 50 -1.16 0.11 -4.06
CA MET A 50 -0.09 1.12 -4.06
C MET A 50 -0.58 2.49 -3.58
N GLU A 51 -1.76 2.91 -4.03
CA GLU A 51 -2.39 4.16 -3.58
C GLU A 51 -2.66 4.14 -2.06
N ALA A 52 -3.13 3.01 -1.53
CA ALA A 52 -3.33 2.83 -0.09
C ALA A 52 -2.02 2.88 0.71
N PHE A 53 -0.93 2.28 0.21
CA PHE A 53 0.38 2.37 0.86
C PHE A 53 0.97 3.78 0.82
N GLN A 54 0.77 4.49 -0.28
CA GLN A 54 1.17 5.89 -0.39
C GLN A 54 0.42 6.74 0.66
N LEU A 55 -0.90 6.60 0.74
CA LEU A 55 -1.71 7.28 1.74
C LEU A 55 -1.29 6.91 3.17
N ALA A 56 -0.99 5.64 3.45
CA ALA A 56 -0.53 5.22 4.77
C ALA A 56 0.80 5.89 5.15
N SER A 57 1.73 6.00 4.20
CA SER A 57 3.01 6.69 4.37
C SER A 57 2.82 8.19 4.60
N GLU A 58 1.94 8.83 3.84
CA GLU A 58 1.60 10.25 4.03
C GLU A 58 1.00 10.50 5.42
N ARG A 59 0.09 9.65 5.89
CA ARG A 59 -0.49 9.77 7.24
C ARG A 59 0.52 9.53 8.36
N LEU A 60 1.51 8.67 8.15
CA LEU A 60 2.59 8.44 9.12
C LEU A 60 3.59 9.59 9.18
N ASN A 61 4.00 10.08 8.02
CA ASN A 61 5.05 11.10 7.89
C ASN A 61 4.49 12.53 7.98
N GLY A 62 3.18 12.69 7.81
CA GLY A 62 2.43 13.94 7.87
C GLY A 62 1.60 14.10 9.14
N ALA A 63 1.97 13.45 10.26
CA ALA A 63 1.51 13.88 11.58
C ALA A 63 2.16 15.22 11.95
N GLN A 64 1.68 16.30 11.32
CA GLN A 64 1.69 17.69 11.80
C GLN A 64 0.25 18.18 11.83
#